data_AF-A0A483AKK9-F1
#
_entry.id   AF-A0A483AKK9-F1
#
_cell.length_a   1.000
_cell.length_b   1.000
_cell.length_c   1.000
_cell.angle_alpha   90.00
_cell.angle_beta   90.00
_cell.angle_gamma   90.00
#
_symmetry.space_group_name_H-M   'P 1'
#
loop_
_entity.id
_entity.type
_entity.pdbx_description
1 polymer ?
#
loop_
_entity_poly.entity_id
_entity_poly.type
_entity_poly.pdbx_seq_one_letter_code
_entity_poly.pdbx_strand_id
1 'polypeptide(L)'
;MSQTKKITNLRRLKLSPKINPLVEQSLSIRVKNSMVATKMSNDLVDTKTGEQHNHALIHTLKVVDNQNFVKVFTEGVRKAFELNKTEMRVFCKVLEIYEQERMTGGYADSITLCWFDGGLNGDKIGMSDRTFQNGLKGLLNKGFLSPKLRGSFWINPTLFFKGDRVAFITEYRRNKETEQDRLEQEGQQRLIK
;
A
#
# COMPACT_ATOMS: atom_id res chain seq x y z
N MET A 1 -30.91 9.35 3.04
CA MET A 1 -30.71 8.88 1.66
C MET A 1 -30.94 10.07 0.71
N SER A 2 -29.88 10.77 0.30
CA SER A 2 -30.02 11.88 -0.66
C SER A 2 -29.81 11.33 -2.07
N GLN A 3 -30.86 11.28 -2.87
CA GLN A 3 -30.79 10.83 -4.26
C GLN A 3 -30.06 11.88 -5.09
N THR A 4 -28.90 11.52 -5.66
CA THR A 4 -28.13 12.38 -6.55
C THR A 4 -28.94 12.59 -7.84
N LYS A 5 -29.53 13.78 -8.00
CA LYS A 5 -30.33 14.15 -9.17
C LYS A 5 -29.42 14.13 -10.40
N LYS A 6 -29.63 13.16 -11.29
CA LYS A 6 -28.79 12.97 -12.49
C LYS A 6 -28.99 14.16 -13.42
N ILE A 7 -27.93 14.92 -13.69
CA ILE A 7 -27.99 16.07 -14.60
C ILE A 7 -28.11 15.53 -16.03
N THR A 8 -29.20 15.87 -16.71
CA THR A 8 -29.47 15.43 -18.10
C THR A 8 -29.29 16.56 -19.11
N ASN A 9 -29.26 17.81 -18.67
CA ASN A 9 -29.20 18.97 -19.57
C ASN A 9 -28.35 20.10 -18.95
N LEU A 10 -27.27 20.48 -19.67
CA LEU A 10 -26.31 21.50 -19.25
C LEU A 10 -26.91 22.92 -19.20
N ARG A 11 -27.99 23.19 -19.94
CA ARG A 11 -28.63 24.52 -19.97
C ARG A 11 -29.52 24.81 -18.75
N ARG A 12 -29.83 23.80 -17.93
CA ARG A 12 -30.69 23.92 -16.73
C ARG A 12 -29.88 23.84 -15.42
N LEU A 13 -28.58 24.08 -15.48
CA LEU A 13 -27.71 24.06 -14.31
C LEU A 13 -28.01 25.27 -13.41
N LYS A 14 -28.06 25.03 -12.10
CA LYS A 14 -28.12 26.12 -11.12
C LYS A 14 -26.71 26.70 -10.99
N LEU A 15 -26.49 27.85 -11.61
CA LEU A 15 -25.19 28.53 -11.63
C LEU A 15 -25.04 29.38 -10.36
N SER A 16 -23.88 29.28 -9.71
CA SER A 16 -23.50 30.14 -8.59
C SER A 16 -22.11 30.71 -8.87
N PRO A 17 -22.00 31.98 -9.30
CA PRO A 17 -20.71 32.57 -9.66
C PRO A 17 -19.91 33.09 -8.45
N LYS A 18 -20.56 33.29 -7.30
CA LYS A 18 -19.94 33.94 -6.11
C LYS A 18 -19.68 32.99 -4.94
N ILE A 19 -20.38 31.86 -4.89
CA ILE A 19 -20.31 30.90 -3.78
C ILE A 19 -20.06 29.53 -4.38
N ASN A 20 -19.01 28.84 -3.93
CA ASN A 20 -18.73 27.47 -4.32
C ASN A 20 -19.51 26.50 -3.42
N PRO A 21 -20.62 25.89 -3.90
CA PRO A 21 -21.44 24.99 -3.08
C PRO A 21 -20.73 23.69 -2.71
N LEU A 22 -19.56 23.40 -3.29
CA LEU A 22 -18.76 22.20 -3.03
C LEU A 22 -17.81 22.37 -1.83
N VAL A 23 -17.62 23.60 -1.33
CA VAL A 23 -16.70 23.87 -0.20
C VAL A 23 -17.31 23.45 1.14
N GLU A 24 -18.60 23.70 1.34
CA GLU A 24 -19.33 23.25 2.54
C GLU A 24 -19.68 21.76 2.49
N GLN A 25 -19.74 21.19 1.28
CA GLN A 25 -19.97 19.77 1.04
C GLN A 25 -18.63 19.03 0.96
N SER A 26 -17.91 18.89 2.08
CA SER A 26 -16.84 17.90 2.23
C SER A 26 -17.39 16.46 2.26
N LEU A 27 -18.40 16.17 1.44
CA LEU A 27 -19.15 14.93 1.41
C LEU A 27 -18.34 13.90 0.62
N SER A 28 -18.08 12.77 1.26
CA SER A 28 -17.56 11.58 0.58
C SER A 28 -18.37 11.28 -0.67
N ILE A 29 -17.72 11.23 -1.83
CA ILE A 29 -18.34 10.85 -3.09
C ILE A 29 -18.54 9.34 -3.07
N ARG A 30 -19.79 8.90 -2.99
CA ARG A 30 -20.12 7.48 -3.01
C ARG A 30 -20.10 6.96 -4.45
N VAL A 31 -19.16 6.07 -4.76
CA VAL A 31 -19.11 5.33 -6.02
C VAL A 31 -19.79 3.98 -5.81
N LYS A 32 -20.34 3.39 -6.89
CA LYS A 32 -21.23 2.21 -6.85
C LYS A 32 -20.74 1.06 -5.94
N ASN A 33 -19.43 0.79 -5.90
CA ASN A 33 -18.81 -0.27 -5.09
C ASN A 33 -17.73 0.24 -4.13
N SER A 34 -17.54 1.56 -4.02
CA SER A 34 -16.50 2.13 -3.19
C SER A 34 -16.91 3.50 -2.65
N MET A 35 -16.55 3.80 -1.41
CA MET A 35 -16.69 5.16 -0.90
C MET A 35 -15.38 5.91 -1.18
N VAL A 36 -15.44 6.97 -1.99
CA VAL A 36 -14.30 7.85 -2.23
C VAL A 36 -14.48 9.07 -1.32
N ALA A 37 -13.81 9.07 -0.18
CA ALA A 37 -13.75 10.26 0.65
C ALA A 37 -12.64 11.16 0.10
N THR A 38 -13.02 12.25 -0.57
CA THR A 38 -12.11 13.35 -0.89
C THR A 38 -12.17 14.33 0.27
N LYS A 39 -11.26 14.20 1.23
CA LYS A 39 -11.16 15.16 2.33
C LYS A 39 -9.99 16.09 2.02
N MET A 40 -10.25 17.40 2.03
CA MET A 40 -9.23 18.44 1.82
C MET A 40 -8.39 18.72 3.07
N SER A 41 -8.65 18.05 4.19
CA SER A 41 -7.91 18.25 5.44
C SER A 41 -7.76 16.95 6.23
N ASN A 42 -6.64 16.28 5.98
CA ASN A 42 -5.96 15.56 7.06
C ASN A 42 -4.57 16.18 7.13
N ASP A 43 -4.28 16.90 8.21
CA ASP A 43 -2.93 17.29 8.56
C ASP A 43 -2.15 16.00 8.84
N LEU A 44 -1.45 15.51 7.82
CA LEU A 44 -0.35 14.58 8.05
C LEU A 44 0.79 15.43 8.60
N VAL A 45 0.86 15.51 9.92
CA VAL A 45 1.97 16.13 10.63
C VAL A 45 3.12 15.12 10.58
N ASP A 46 4.18 15.44 9.84
CA ASP A 46 5.43 14.72 9.96
C ASP A 46 6.04 15.06 11.32
N THR A 47 5.91 14.14 12.28
CA THR A 47 6.36 14.33 13.67
C THR A 47 7.86 14.57 13.80
N LYS A 48 8.66 14.36 12.74
CA LYS A 48 10.10 14.61 12.74
C LYS A 48 10.48 16.00 12.21
N THR A 49 9.71 16.54 11.28
CA THR A 49 10.03 17.83 10.61
C THR A 49 9.11 18.97 11.06
N GLY A 50 7.97 18.65 11.67
CA GLY A 50 6.96 19.64 12.07
C GLY A 50 6.30 20.35 10.90
N GLU A 51 6.57 19.95 9.66
CA GLU A 51 5.96 20.55 8.48
C GLU A 51 4.51 20.08 8.34
N GLN A 52 3.60 21.05 8.33
CA GLN A 52 2.19 20.84 8.09
C GLN A 52 1.90 21.01 6.60
N HIS A 53 1.66 19.91 5.91
CA HIS A 53 1.35 19.91 4.49
C HIS A 53 -0.14 19.63 4.27
N ASN A 54 -0.82 20.54 3.58
CA ASN A 54 -2.20 20.35 3.14
C ASN A 54 -2.23 19.36 1.98
N HIS A 55 -2.70 18.13 2.23
CA HIS A 55 -2.81 17.08 1.21
C HIS A 55 -4.25 16.83 0.78
N ALA A 56 -4.46 16.71 -0.52
CA ALA A 56 -5.68 16.14 -1.07
C ALA A 56 -5.65 14.61 -0.90
N LEU A 57 -6.37 14.08 0.10
CA LEU A 57 -6.48 12.63 0.30
C LEU A 57 -7.72 12.10 -0.42
N ILE A 58 -7.51 11.28 -1.45
CA ILE A 58 -8.56 10.49 -2.10
C ILE A 58 -8.56 9.10 -1.46
N HIS A 59 -9.38 8.88 -0.44
CA HIS A 59 -9.48 7.57 0.22
C HIS A 59 -10.59 6.74 -0.41
N THR A 60 -10.23 5.65 -1.09
CA THR A 60 -11.19 4.72 -1.70
C THR A 60 -11.39 3.49 -0.80
N LEU A 61 -12.52 3.42 -0.11
CA LEU A 61 -12.92 2.23 0.65
C LEU A 61 -13.61 1.24 -0.29
N LYS A 62 -13.00 0.08 -0.54
CA LYS A 62 -13.59 -1.02 -1.31
C LYS A 62 -13.78 -2.23 -0.40
N VAL A 63 -15.02 -2.65 -0.19
CA VAL A 63 -15.32 -3.90 0.52
C VAL A 63 -15.21 -5.05 -0.47
N VAL A 64 -14.38 -6.05 -0.15
CA VAL A 64 -14.12 -7.23 -0.98
C VAL A 64 -14.36 -8.49 -0.15
N ASP A 65 -14.69 -9.60 -0.81
CA ASP A 65 -14.71 -10.91 -0.16
C ASP A 65 -13.29 -11.37 0.25
N ASN A 66 -13.19 -12.42 1.06
CA ASN A 66 -11.92 -12.91 1.59
C ASN A 66 -10.92 -13.33 0.48
N GLN A 67 -11.40 -13.98 -0.60
CA GLN A 67 -10.51 -14.44 -1.68
C GLN A 67 -9.92 -13.26 -2.46
N ASN A 68 -10.74 -12.26 -2.75
CA ASN A 68 -10.33 -11.03 -3.40
C ASN A 68 -9.47 -10.16 -2.48
N PHE A 69 -9.69 -10.20 -1.16
CA PHE A 69 -8.84 -9.53 -0.18
C PHE A 69 -7.40 -10.05 -0.24
N VAL A 70 -7.19 -11.37 -0.16
CA VAL A 70 -5.85 -11.97 -0.24
C VAL A 70 -5.15 -11.59 -1.55
N LYS A 71 -5.87 -11.60 -2.68
CA LYS A 71 -5.32 -11.18 -3.98
C LYS A 71 -4.91 -9.71 -4.01
N VAL A 72 -5.77 -8.80 -3.54
CA VAL A 72 -5.46 -7.37 -3.50
C VAL A 72 -4.31 -7.08 -2.54
N PHE A 73 -4.28 -7.77 -1.40
CA PHE A 73 -3.23 -7.65 -0.41
C PHE A 73 -1.88 -8.10 -0.98
N THR A 74 -1.80 -9.32 -1.50
CA THR A 74 -0.59 -9.87 -2.10
C THR A 74 -0.05 -9.01 -3.25
N GLU A 75 -0.92 -8.56 -4.15
CA GLU A 75 -0.53 -7.65 -5.23
C GLU A 75 -0.09 -6.26 -4.73
N GLY A 76 -0.72 -5.76 -3.67
CA GLY A 76 -0.34 -4.50 -3.03
C GLY A 76 1.06 -4.57 -2.40
N VAL A 77 1.32 -5.63 -1.62
CA VAL A 77 2.66 -5.87 -1.02
C VAL A 77 3.71 -6.07 -2.10
N ARG A 78 3.40 -6.85 -3.15
CA ARG A 78 4.32 -7.06 -4.27
C ARG A 78 4.76 -5.75 -4.92
N LYS A 79 3.82 -4.81 -5.11
CA LYS A 79 4.11 -3.50 -5.70
C LYS A 79 4.84 -2.58 -4.72
N ALA A 80 4.40 -2.51 -3.47
CA ALA A 80 4.95 -1.61 -2.47
C ALA A 80 6.42 -1.94 -2.10
N PHE A 81 6.77 -3.23 -2.09
CA PHE A 81 8.12 -3.71 -1.74
C PHE A 81 8.88 -4.29 -2.94
N GLU A 82 8.37 -4.05 -4.15
CA GLU A 82 8.98 -4.48 -5.42
C GLU A 82 9.39 -5.96 -5.41
N LEU A 83 8.53 -6.84 -4.87
CA LEU A 83 8.84 -8.26 -4.73
C LEU A 83 8.92 -8.94 -6.09
N ASN A 84 10.01 -9.68 -6.32
CA ASN A 84 10.13 -10.53 -7.50
C ASN A 84 9.23 -11.77 -7.37
N LYS A 85 9.07 -12.54 -8.46
CA LYS A 85 8.18 -13.71 -8.48
C LYS A 85 8.55 -14.76 -7.43
N THR A 86 9.83 -14.94 -7.14
CA THR A 86 10.33 -15.93 -6.18
C THR A 86 10.08 -15.48 -4.75
N GLU A 87 10.41 -14.23 -4.43
CA GLU A 87 10.13 -13.59 -3.14
C GLU A 87 8.64 -13.62 -2.82
N MET A 88 7.80 -13.29 -3.81
CA MET A 88 6.34 -13.32 -3.66
C MET A 88 5.83 -14.72 -3.31
N ARG A 89 6.35 -15.76 -3.95
CA ARG A 89 5.97 -17.15 -3.66
C ARG A 89 6.37 -17.55 -2.24
N VAL A 90 7.57 -17.18 -1.80
CA VAL A 90 8.03 -17.45 -0.43
C VAL A 90 7.19 -16.65 0.57
N PHE A 91 6.88 -15.38 0.28
CA PHE A 91 6.04 -14.53 1.13
C PHE A 91 4.66 -15.15 1.37
N CYS A 92 4.00 -15.68 0.33
CA CYS A 92 2.72 -16.38 0.51
C CYS A 92 2.84 -17.57 1.48
N LYS A 93 3.92 -18.35 1.40
CA LYS A 93 4.15 -19.48 2.32
C LYS A 93 4.47 -19.04 3.74
N VAL A 94 5.23 -17.97 3.89
CA VAL A 94 5.48 -17.35 5.19
C VAL A 94 4.17 -16.83 5.81
N LEU A 95 3.29 -16.24 4.99
CA LEU A 95 1.99 -15.75 5.44
C LEU A 95 1.06 -16.89 5.87
N GLU A 96 1.02 -18.00 5.12
CA GLU A 96 0.28 -19.21 5.50
C GLU A 96 0.73 -19.75 6.87
N ILE A 97 2.04 -19.82 7.12
CA ILE A 97 2.60 -20.26 8.42
C ILE A 97 2.26 -19.24 9.52
N TYR A 98 2.42 -17.95 9.22
CA TYR A 98 2.10 -16.87 10.16
C TYR A 98 0.64 -16.92 10.65
N GLU A 99 -0.31 -17.23 9.77
CA GLU A 99 -1.73 -17.30 10.13
C GLU A 99 -2.04 -18.43 11.12
N GLN A 100 -1.27 -19.52 11.04
CA GLN A 100 -1.40 -20.73 11.87
C GLN A 100 -0.71 -20.57 13.25
N GLU A 101 0.26 -19.66 13.35
CA GLU A 101 1.05 -19.49 14.57
C GLU A 101 0.24 -18.89 15.73
N ARG A 102 0.58 -19.24 16.98
CA ARG A 102 -0.08 -18.68 18.17
C ARG A 102 0.30 -17.22 18.35
N MET A 103 -0.72 -16.36 18.35
CA MET A 103 -0.55 -14.91 18.46
C MET A 103 -0.30 -14.49 19.91
N THR A 104 0.70 -13.67 20.15
CA THR A 104 0.98 -13.03 21.44
C THR A 104 0.84 -11.52 21.26
N GLY A 105 -0.11 -10.88 21.94
CA GLY A 105 -0.34 -9.44 21.77
C GLY A 105 -0.92 -9.03 20.41
N GLY A 106 -1.57 -9.95 19.68
CA GLY A 106 -2.24 -9.67 18.40
C GLY A 106 -1.40 -9.93 17.14
N TYR A 107 -0.13 -10.33 17.28
CA TYR A 107 0.74 -10.75 16.18
C TYR A 107 1.56 -11.99 16.58
N ALA A 108 2.14 -12.71 15.62
CA ALA A 108 3.16 -13.72 15.89
C ALA A 108 4.55 -13.07 15.85
N ASP A 109 5.32 -13.23 16.93
CA ASP A 109 6.61 -12.56 17.10
C ASP A 109 7.71 -13.20 16.25
N SER A 110 7.71 -14.54 16.19
CA SER A 110 8.64 -15.31 15.37
C SER A 110 7.98 -16.51 14.72
N ILE A 111 8.52 -16.93 13.58
CA ILE A 111 8.14 -18.13 12.85
C ILE A 111 9.32 -19.08 12.71
N THR A 112 8.99 -20.35 12.51
CA THR A 112 9.97 -21.38 12.16
C THR A 112 9.83 -21.70 10.67
N LEU A 113 10.94 -21.59 9.96
CA LEU A 113 11.10 -21.88 8.55
C LEU A 113 12.29 -22.85 8.39
N CYS A 114 12.03 -24.12 8.67
CA CYS A 114 13.03 -25.18 8.54
C CYS A 114 12.79 -25.97 7.26
N TRP A 115 13.81 -26.10 6.41
CA TRP A 115 13.71 -27.02 5.27
C TRP A 115 13.97 -28.44 5.74
N PHE A 116 12.97 -29.32 5.66
CA PHE A 116 13.04 -30.71 6.12
C PHE A 116 12.11 -31.60 5.28
N ASP A 117 12.47 -32.88 5.10
CA ASP A 117 11.72 -33.87 4.29
C ASP A 117 11.34 -33.42 2.87
N GLY A 118 12.21 -32.61 2.25
CA GLY A 118 11.98 -32.10 0.89
C GLY A 118 10.94 -30.98 0.81
N GLY A 119 10.61 -30.35 1.94
CA GLY A 119 9.62 -29.29 2.06
C GLY A 119 9.93 -28.28 3.16
N LEU A 120 9.00 -27.35 3.38
CA LEU A 120 9.08 -26.37 4.46
C LEU A 120 8.33 -26.93 5.67
N ASN A 121 9.02 -27.09 6.79
CA ASN A 121 8.52 -27.73 8.01
C ASN A 121 7.93 -29.14 7.76
N GLY A 122 8.41 -29.85 6.74
CA GLY A 122 7.92 -31.17 6.32
C GLY A 122 6.88 -31.14 5.19
N ASP A 123 6.34 -29.97 4.84
CA ASP A 123 5.30 -29.84 3.82
C ASP A 123 5.85 -29.50 2.43
N LYS A 124 5.40 -30.22 1.40
CA LYS A 124 5.78 -29.94 0.01
C LYS A 124 5.18 -28.61 -0.45
N ILE A 125 6.02 -27.58 -0.58
CA ILE A 125 5.61 -26.22 -0.96
C ILE A 125 5.67 -25.93 -2.48
N GLY A 126 5.91 -26.95 -3.32
CA GLY A 126 5.92 -26.81 -4.78
C GLY A 126 7.08 -25.95 -5.33
N MET A 127 8.17 -25.83 -4.58
CA MET A 127 9.42 -25.22 -5.04
C MET A 127 10.64 -25.98 -4.49
N SER A 128 11.81 -25.78 -5.09
CA SER A 128 13.05 -26.38 -4.61
C SER A 128 13.63 -25.60 -3.42
N ASP A 129 14.49 -26.25 -2.62
CA ASP A 129 15.21 -25.59 -1.52
C ASP A 129 15.97 -24.35 -2.02
N ARG A 130 16.71 -24.48 -3.13
CA ARG A 130 17.42 -23.35 -3.75
C ARG A 130 16.49 -22.18 -4.07
N THR A 131 15.31 -22.45 -4.62
CA THR A 131 14.31 -21.41 -4.93
C THR A 131 13.81 -20.74 -3.66
N PHE A 132 13.53 -21.52 -2.62
CA PHE A 132 13.11 -21.01 -1.32
C PHE A 132 14.19 -20.15 -0.68
N GLN A 133 15.44 -20.62 -0.61
CA GLN A 133 16.56 -19.85 -0.06
C GLN A 133 16.76 -18.51 -0.77
N ASN A 134 16.62 -18.49 -2.10
CA ASN A 134 16.73 -17.24 -2.88
C ASN A 134 15.59 -16.27 -2.56
N GLY A 135 14.34 -16.75 -2.43
CA GLY A 135 13.22 -15.89 -2.04
C GLY A 135 13.33 -15.40 -0.61
N LEU A 136 13.77 -16.27 0.32
CA LEU A 136 13.99 -15.93 1.73
C LEU A 136 15.06 -14.84 1.88
N LYS A 137 16.17 -14.93 1.14
CA LYS A 137 17.20 -13.87 1.10
C LYS A 137 16.62 -12.53 0.68
N GLY A 138 15.77 -12.51 -0.34
CA GLY A 138 15.10 -11.29 -0.78
C GLY A 138 14.19 -10.69 0.29
N LEU A 139 13.42 -11.53 0.99
CA LEU A 139 12.57 -11.07 2.10
C LEU A 139 13.37 -10.53 3.29
N LEU A 140 14.50 -11.16 3.63
CA LEU A 140 15.42 -10.68 4.66
C LEU A 140 16.01 -9.31 4.28
N ASN A 141 16.49 -9.16 3.04
CA ASN A 141 17.06 -7.90 2.56
C ASN A 141 16.04 -6.75 2.56
N LYS A 142 14.75 -7.06 2.42
CA LYS A 142 13.65 -6.09 2.41
C LYS A 142 13.00 -5.88 3.78
N GLY A 143 13.54 -6.49 4.84
CA GLY A 143 13.10 -6.26 6.21
C GLY A 143 11.76 -6.91 6.58
N PHE A 144 11.31 -7.91 5.82
CA PHE A 144 10.13 -8.71 6.20
C PHE A 144 10.41 -9.61 7.40
N LEU A 145 11.62 -10.17 7.41
CA LEU A 145 12.07 -11.13 8.41
C LEU A 145 13.45 -10.70 8.93
N SER A 146 13.78 -11.12 10.14
CA SER A 146 15.12 -10.99 10.72
C SER A 146 15.55 -12.32 11.35
N PRO A 147 16.80 -12.77 11.20
CA PRO A 147 17.23 -14.05 11.76
C PRO A 147 17.14 -14.03 13.30
N LYS A 148 16.56 -15.09 13.87
CA LYS A 148 16.49 -15.33 15.33
C LYS A 148 17.43 -16.46 15.74
N LEU A 149 17.19 -17.64 15.18
CA LEU A 149 17.97 -18.86 15.39
C LEU A 149 18.04 -19.63 14.06
N ARG A 150 18.79 -20.74 14.02
CA ARG A 150 18.81 -21.59 12.82
C ARG A 150 17.39 -22.05 12.50
N GLY A 151 16.90 -21.66 11.32
CA GLY A 151 15.55 -21.99 10.88
C GLY A 151 14.42 -21.24 11.59
N SER A 152 14.73 -20.23 12.42
CA SER A 152 13.71 -19.38 13.07
C SER A 152 13.99 -17.90 12.82
N PHE A 153 12.92 -17.15 12.59
CA PHE A 153 12.99 -15.77 12.14
C PHE A 153 12.00 -14.91 12.92
N TRP A 154 12.46 -13.74 13.36
CA TRP A 154 11.60 -12.65 13.81
C TRP A 154 10.81 -12.10 12.64
N ILE A 155 9.57 -11.72 12.91
CA ILE A 155 8.66 -11.14 11.93
C ILE A 155 8.57 -9.65 12.15
N ASN A 156 8.51 -8.89 11.06
CA ASN A 156 8.20 -7.48 11.16
C ASN A 156 6.68 -7.27 11.36
N PRO A 157 6.20 -6.85 12.54
CA PRO A 157 4.77 -6.72 12.83
C PRO A 157 4.10 -5.59 12.03
N THR A 158 4.89 -4.68 11.47
CA THR A 158 4.37 -3.61 10.60
C THR A 158 4.00 -4.11 9.21
N LEU A 159 4.57 -5.25 8.79
CA LEU A 159 4.39 -5.85 7.47
C LEU A 159 3.49 -7.09 7.50
N PHE A 160 3.44 -7.79 8.63
CA PHE A 160 2.56 -8.93 8.86
C PHE A 160 1.51 -8.56 9.88
N PHE A 161 0.24 -8.56 9.46
CA PHE A 161 -0.90 -8.29 10.33
C PHE A 161 -1.95 -9.39 10.14
N LYS A 162 -2.63 -9.74 11.23
CA LYS A 162 -3.82 -10.63 11.24
C LYS A 162 -5.06 -9.76 11.43
N GLY A 163 -5.45 -9.04 10.39
CA GLY A 163 -6.55 -8.07 10.43
C GLY A 163 -7.41 -8.10 9.17
N ASP A 164 -8.59 -7.49 9.24
CA ASP A 164 -9.59 -7.43 8.16
C ASP A 164 -9.37 -6.23 7.20
N ARG A 165 -8.35 -5.39 7.47
CA ARG A 165 -8.18 -4.08 6.83
C ARG A 165 -6.74 -3.80 6.44
N VAL A 166 -6.55 -3.29 5.23
CA VAL A 166 -5.26 -2.79 4.70
C VAL A 166 -5.50 -1.50 3.94
N ALA A 167 -4.64 -0.52 4.14
CA ALA A 167 -4.58 0.70 3.34
C ALA A 167 -3.22 0.79 2.65
N PHE A 168 -3.21 0.75 1.32
CA PHE A 168 -2.04 1.13 0.52
C PHE A 168 -2.18 2.59 0.13
N ILE A 169 -1.28 3.44 0.62
CA ILE A 169 -1.27 4.88 0.33
C ILE A 169 -0.17 5.15 -0.70
N THR A 170 -0.55 5.72 -1.84
CA THR A 170 0.40 6.22 -2.83
C THR A 170 0.39 7.74 -2.79
N GLU A 171 1.50 8.34 -2.38
CA GLU A 171 1.66 9.78 -2.33
C GLU A 171 2.41 10.26 -3.59
N TYR A 172 1.84 11.21 -4.33
CA TYR A 172 2.50 11.86 -5.44
C TYR A 172 2.96 13.25 -5.00
N ARG A 173 4.27 13.43 -4.86
CA ARG A 173 4.88 14.75 -4.60
C ARG A 173 5.32 15.38 -5.91
N ARG A 174 5.04 16.66 -6.08
CA ARG A 174 5.66 17.45 -7.16
C ARG A 174 7.08 17.76 -6.75
N ASN A 175 8.05 17.54 -7.64
CA ASN A 175 9.37 18.12 -7.46
C ASN A 175 9.23 19.65 -7.47
N LYS A 176 9.86 20.31 -6.50
CA LYS A 176 10.07 21.75 -6.59
C LYS A 176 11.15 21.94 -7.66
N GLU A 177 10.85 22.68 -8.72
CA GLU A 177 11.87 23.09 -9.69
C GLU A 177 12.96 23.83 -8.92
N THR A 178 14.18 23.35 -9.06
CA THR A 178 15.35 24.00 -8.47
C THR A 178 15.75 25.17 -9.36
N GLU A 179 16.36 26.23 -8.80
CA GLU A 179 16.86 27.35 -9.62
C GLU A 179 17.87 26.87 -10.69
N GLN A 180 18.58 25.76 -10.46
CA GLN A 180 19.40 25.11 -11.48
C GLN A 180 18.60 24.56 -12.66
N ASP A 181 17.43 23.93 -12.42
CA ASP A 181 16.59 23.40 -13.49
C ASP A 181 16.02 24.53 -14.36
N ARG A 182 15.72 25.68 -13.74
CA ARG A 182 15.31 26.91 -14.45
C ARG A 182 16.43 27.46 -15.32
N LEU A 183 17.64 27.60 -14.76
CA LEU A 183 18.81 28.11 -15.47
C LEU A 183 19.23 27.18 -16.63
N GLU A 184 19.10 25.86 -16.47
CA GLU A 184 19.35 24.88 -17.53
C GLU A 184 18.30 24.95 -18.65
N GLN A 185 17.01 25.11 -18.32
CA GLN A 185 15.96 25.32 -19.32
C GLN A 185 16.16 26.63 -20.10
N GLU A 186 16.53 27.71 -19.42
CA GLU A 186 16.83 28.99 -20.07
C GLU A 186 18.09 28.91 -20.94
N GLY A 187 19.10 28.15 -20.53
CA GLY A 187 20.30 27.89 -21.32
C GLY A 187 20.01 27.07 -22.58
N GLN A 188 19.19 26.01 -22.47
CA GLN A 188 18.81 25.17 -23.60
C GLN A 188 17.93 25.91 -24.62
N GLN A 189 17.08 26.84 -24.18
CA GLN A 189 16.27 27.66 -25.09
C GLN A 189 17.09 28.66 -25.92
N ARG A 190 18.29 29.03 -25.46
CA ARG A 190 19.21 29.91 -26.22
C ARG A 190 20.02 29.18 -27.30
N LEU A 191 20.16 27.86 -27.20
CA LEU A 191 20.90 27.02 -28.16
C LEU A 191 20.06 26.58 -29.37
N ILE A 192 18.74 26.78 -29.32
CA ILE A 192 17.78 26.37 -30.38
C ILE A 192 17.39 27.57 -31.28
N LYS A 193 17.84 28.79 -30.95
CA LYS A 193 17.75 29.98 -31.81
C LYS A 193 19.06 30.22 -32.56
#